data_AF-A0A961NJR1-F1
#
_entry.id   AF-A0A961NJR1-F1
#
_cell.length_a   1.000
_cell.length_b   1.000
_cell.length_c   1.000
_cell.angle_alpha   90.00
_cell.angle_beta   90.00
_cell.angle_gamma   90.00
#
_symmetry.space_group_name_H-M   'P 1'
#
loop_
_entity.id
_entity.type
_entity.pdbx_description
1 polymer ?
#
loop_
_entity_poly.entity_id
_entity_poly.type
_entity_poly.pdbx_seq_one_letter_code
_entity_poly.pdbx_strand_id
1 'polypeptide(L)' 'MNERFQNALRGEPQKIPPVWMMRQAGRYHRHYQSLKEKYTFVQLCKQPELAAETALGPIQDFDFDAAILFSDILFPLE' A
#
# COMPACT_ATOMS: atom_id res chain seq x y z
N MET A 1 -10.07 -11.12 3.85
CA MET A 1 -10.39 -10.07 2.86
C MET A 1 -11.23 -9.03 3.57
N ASN A 2 -10.94 -7.73 3.46
CA ASN A 2 -11.66 -6.68 4.20
C ASN A 2 -13.13 -6.54 3.70
N GLU A 3 -14.11 -6.75 4.58
CA GLU A 3 -15.54 -6.73 4.23
C GLU A 3 -16.03 -5.35 3.79
N ARG A 4 -15.57 -4.28 4.45
CA ARG A 4 -16.01 -2.91 4.13
C ARG A 4 -15.62 -2.52 2.72
N PHE A 5 -14.40 -2.86 2.30
CA PHE A 5 -13.95 -2.62 0.95
C PHE A 5 -14.74 -3.42 -0.08
N GLN A 6 -15.05 -4.69 0.19
CA GLN A 6 -15.86 -5.53 -0.71
C GLN A 6 -17.29 -5.02 -0.87
N ASN A 7 -17.94 -4.65 0.24
CA ASN A 7 -19.30 -4.11 0.22
C ASN A 7 -19.35 -2.82 -0.62
N ALA A 8 -18.35 -1.95 -0.48
CA ALA A 8 -18.26 -0.73 -1.28
C ALA A 8 -18.11 -1.04 -2.79
N LEU A 9 -17.29 -2.01 -3.18
CA LEU A 9 -17.13 -2.41 -4.58
C LEU A 9 -18.43 -3.00 -5.19
N ARG A 10 -19.27 -3.62 -4.36
CA ARG A 10 -20.55 -4.20 -4.76
C ARG A 10 -21.72 -3.22 -4.67
N GLY A 11 -21.50 -2.01 -4.13
CA GLY A 11 -22.57 -1.05 -3.86
C GLY A 11 -23.51 -1.47 -2.72
N GLU A 12 -23.06 -2.37 -1.84
CA GLU A 12 -23.84 -2.82 -0.68
C GLU A 12 -23.89 -1.73 0.41
N PRO A 13 -25.07 -1.40 0.96
CA PRO A 13 -25.20 -0.42 2.03
C PRO A 13 -24.43 -0.84 3.30
N GLN A 14 -23.62 0.07 3.85
CA GLN A 14 -22.91 -0.14 5.11
C GLN A 14 -22.77 1.17 5.89
N LYS A 15 -22.63 1.08 7.21
CA LYS A 15 -22.62 2.25 8.10
C LYS A 15 -21.32 3.06 8.03
N ILE A 16 -20.20 2.38 7.79
CA ILE A 16 -18.86 2.98 7.81
C ILE A 16 -18.24 2.75 6.43
N PRO A 17 -17.85 3.81 5.70
CA PRO A 17 -17.18 3.64 4.42
C PRO A 17 -15.76 3.10 4.64
N PRO A 18 -15.24 2.24 3.74
CA PRO A 18 -13.83 1.85 3.79
C PRO A 18 -12.92 3.04 3.47
N VAL A 19 -11.75 3.09 4.11
CA VAL A 19 -10.75 4.15 3.94
C VAL A 19 -9.41 3.57 3.52
N TRP A 20 -8.84 4.20 2.50
CA TRP A 20 -7.45 4.02 2.05
C TRP A 20 -7.01 5.31 1.38
N MET A 21 -5.70 5.47 1.16
CA MET A 21 -5.15 6.68 0.55
C MET A 21 -4.24 6.32 -0.63
N MET A 22 -4.34 7.09 -1.71
CA MET A 22 -3.34 7.04 -2.77
C MET A 22 -1.98 7.44 -2.20
N ARG A 23 -0.94 6.69 -2.57
CA ARG A 23 0.44 6.86 -2.06
C ARG A 23 0.57 6.66 -0.53
N GLN A 24 -0.22 5.75 0.04
CA GLN A 24 -0.11 5.37 1.47
C GLN A 24 1.28 4.89 1.87
N ALA A 25 2.01 4.19 0.99
CA ALA A 25 3.40 3.84 1.22
C ALA A 25 4.30 4.92 0.60
N GLY A 26 4.77 5.85 1.43
CA GLY A 26 5.46 7.03 0.94
C GLY A 26 6.34 7.73 1.97
N ARG A 27 6.95 8.83 1.53
CA ARG A 27 8.01 9.56 2.27
C ARG A 27 7.57 10.10 3.64
N TYR A 28 6.27 10.24 3.87
CA TYR A 28 5.73 10.68 5.16
C TYR A 28 5.85 9.61 6.25
N HIS A 29 5.95 8.33 5.86
CA HIS A 29 5.89 7.19 6.76
C HIS A 29 7.30 6.80 7.23
N ARG A 30 7.49 6.63 8.55
CA ARG A 30 8.82 6.32 9.13
C ARG A 30 9.33 4.96 8.67
N HIS A 31 8.48 3.94 8.62
CA HIS A 31 8.86 2.61 8.14
C HIS A 31 9.39 2.66 6.70
N TYR A 32 8.70 3.37 5.79
CA TYR A 32 9.21 3.58 4.43
C TYR A 32 10.56 4.31 4.41
N GLN A 33 10.76 5.35 5.23
CA GLN A 33 12.03 6.05 5.33
C GLN A 33 13.17 5.12 5.78
N SER A 34 12.94 4.26 6.77
CA SER A 34 13.91 3.27 7.24
C SER A 34 14.26 2.21 6.17
N LEU A 35 13.30 1.81 5.34
CA LEU A 35 13.58 0.94 4.19
C LEU A 35 14.42 1.66 3.13
N LYS A 36 14.15 2.94 2.89
CA LYS A 36 14.88 3.78 1.94
C LYS A 36 16.34 4.07 2.33
N GLU A 37 16.68 3.98 3.61
CA GLU A 37 18.07 4.06 4.08
C GLU A 37 18.89 2.81 3.69
N LYS A 38 18.22 1.66 3.50
CA LYS A 38 18.86 0.38 3.24
C LYS A 38 18.79 -0.04 1.77
N TYR A 39 17.70 0.32 1.09
CA TYR A 39 17.39 -0.16 -0.25
C TYR A 39 17.12 0.98 -1.24
N THR A 40 17.50 0.75 -2.49
CA THR A 40 17.17 1.65 -3.60
C THR A 40 15.68 1.59 -3.92
N PHE A 41 15.15 2.63 -4.58
CA PHE A 41 13.74 2.64 -4.98
C PHE A 41 13.40 1.47 -5.92
N VAL A 42 14.29 1.18 -6.87
CA VAL A 42 14.10 0.05 -7.80
C VAL A 42 14.06 -1.28 -7.06
N GLN A 43 14.90 -1.50 -6.05
CA GLN A 43 14.84 -2.71 -5.21
C GLN A 43 13.50 -2.82 -4.48
N LEU A 44 13.01 -1.72 -3.88
CA LEU A 44 11.72 -1.70 -3.19
C LEU A 44 10.54 -2.05 -4.11
N CYS A 45 10.62 -1.76 -5.40
CA CYS A 45 9.56 -2.09 -6.36
C CYS A 45 9.75 -3.45 -7.04
N LYS A 46 10.98 -3.85 -7.37
CA LYS A 46 11.27 -5.07 -8.14
C LYS A 46 11.49 -6.31 -7.27
N GLN A 47 11.85 -6.16 -5.99
CA GLN A 47 11.98 -7.29 -5.08
C GLN A 47 10.63 -7.57 -4.40
N PRO A 48 10.00 -8.74 -4.63
CA PRO A 48 8.65 -9.02 -4.15
C PRO A 48 8.48 -8.88 -2.63
N GLU A 49 9.48 -9.32 -1.86
CA GLU A 49 9.45 -9.25 -0.40
C GLU A 49 9.45 -7.80 0.09
N LEU A 50 10.29 -6.95 -0.51
CA LEU A 50 10.36 -5.54 -0.15
C LEU A 50 9.13 -4.76 -0.62
N ALA A 51 8.59 -5.09 -1.80
CA ALA A 51 7.37 -4.47 -2.30
C ALA A 51 6.17 -4.80 -1.41
N ALA A 52 6.07 -6.06 -0.96
CA ALA A 52 5.06 -6.50 -0.01
C ALA A 52 5.22 -5.81 1.36
N GLU A 53 6.44 -5.79 1.92
CA GLU A 53 6.72 -5.11 3.19
C GLU A 53 6.34 -3.61 3.12
N THR A 54 6.78 -2.94 2.05
CA THR A 54 6.49 -1.52 1.83
C THR A 54 4.98 -1.24 1.70
N ALA A 55 4.24 -2.09 0.99
CA ALA A 55 2.80 -1.94 0.81
C ALA A 55 2.00 -2.22 2.10
N LEU A 56 2.49 -3.14 2.95
CA LEU A 56 1.83 -3.54 4.20
C LEU A 56 2.12 -2.60 5.37
N GLY A 57 3.25 -1.89 5.38
CA GLY A 57 3.60 -0.96 6.45
C GLY A 57 2.48 0.02 6.84
N PRO A 58 1.85 0.73 5.89
CA PRO A 58 0.72 1.62 6.18
C PRO A 58 -0.52 0.90 6.72
N ILE A 59 -0.74 -0.36 6.34
CA ILE A 59 -1.87 -1.16 6.86
C ILE A 59 -1.65 -1.47 8.34
N GLN A 60 -0.42 -1.83 8.71
CA GLN A 60 -0.08 -2.18 10.09
C GLN A 60 -0.12 -0.96 11.02
N ASP A 61 0.30 0.22 10.53
CA ASP A 61 0.39 1.43 11.36
C ASP A 61 -0.91 2.25 11.40
N PHE A 62 -1.73 2.22 10.33
CA PHE A 62 -2.92 3.07 10.20
C PHE A 62 -4.24 2.32 10.03
N ASP A 63 -4.21 0.98 9.97
CA ASP A 63 -5.39 0.11 9.83
C ASP A 63 -6.28 0.49 8.62
N PHE A 64 -5.67 0.76 7.47
CA PHE A 64 -6.41 1.02 6.23
C PHE A 64 -7.13 -0.24 5.73
N ASP A 65 -8.30 -0.04 5.12
CA ASP A 65 -9.15 -1.14 4.66
C ASP A 65 -8.62 -1.84 3.39
N ALA A 66 -7.71 -1.20 2.66
CA ALA A 66 -7.12 -1.74 1.44
C ALA A 66 -5.64 -1.36 1.31
N ALA A 67 -4.85 -2.29 0.75
CA ALA A 67 -3.47 -2.06 0.35
C ALA A 67 -3.37 -1.83 -1.16
N ILE A 68 -2.52 -0.89 -1.56
CA ILE A 68 -2.14 -0.69 -2.95
C ILE A 68 -0.72 -1.19 -3.17
N LEU A 69 -0.50 -1.93 -4.27
CA LEU A 69 0.80 -2.46 -4.66
C LEU A 69 1.82 -1.32 -4.75
N PHE A 70 2.97 -1.49 -4.09
CA PHE A 70 4.07 -0.55 -4.19
C PHE A 70 4.90 -0.86 -5.44
N SER A 71 4.66 -0.10 -6.51
CA SER A 71 5.40 -0.20 -7.77
C SER A 71 5.39 1.14 -8.50
N ASP A 72 6.36 1.36 -9.39
CA ASP A 72 6.31 2.45 -10.36
C ASP A 72 5.43 2.05 -11.55
N ILE A 73 4.62 3.00 -12.04
CA ILE A 73 3.72 2.77 -13.18
C ILE A 73 4.47 2.61 -14.51
N LEU A 74 5.74 2.99 -14.57
CA LEU A 74 6.56 2.92 -15.78
C LEU A 74 7.26 1.56 -15.96
N PHE A 75 7.33 0.70 -14.93
CA PHE A 75 8.01 -0.59 -15.05
C PHE A 75 7.45 -1.54 -16.12
N PRO A 76 6.14 -1.55 -16.43
CA PRO A 76 5.64 -2.36 -17.55
C PRO A 76 6.12 -1.90 -18.93
N LEU A 77 6.73 -0.71 -19.05
CA LEU A 77 7.25 -0.15 -20.30
C LEU A 77 8.75 -0.39 -20.48
N GLU A 78 9.41 -0.94 -19.46
CA GLU A 78 10.84 -1.32 -19.47
C GLU A 78 11.01 -2.74 -20.00
#